data_AF-A0A165WLL3-F1
#
_entry.id   AF-A0A165WLL3-F1
#
_cell.length_a   1.000
_cell.length_b   1.000
_cell.length_c   1.000
_cell.angle_alpha   90.00
_cell.angle_beta   90.00
_cell.angle_gamma   90.00
#
_symmetry.space_group_name_H-M   'P 1'
#
loop_
_entity.id
_entity.type
_entity.pdbx_description
1 polymer ?
#
loop_
_entity_poly.entity_id
_entity_poly.type
_entity_poly.pdbx_seq_one_letter_code
_entity_poly.pdbx_strand_id
1 'polypeptide(L)' 'SQGISHTDDVAFRNALLSMRPHTLPSELPSAHELSIYIHNQFLDLIHSFKHEFSVSESARRLIDDAE' A
#
# COMPACT_ATOMS: atom_id res chain seq x y z
N SER A 1 0.52 4.35 -10.70
CA SER A 1 1.73 3.52 -10.92
C SER A 1 3.04 4.23 -10.57
N GLN A 2 3.07 5.45 -10.02
CA GLN A 2 4.33 6.20 -9.81
C GLN A 2 5.17 5.70 -8.61
N GLY A 3 4.58 5.18 -7.53
CA GLY A 3 5.34 4.76 -6.34
C GLY A 3 6.36 3.64 -6.55
N ILE A 4 6.04 2.67 -7.42
CA ILE A 4 6.94 1.55 -7.76
C ILE A 4 8.09 2.02 -8.68
N SER A 5 7.88 3.10 -9.45
CA SER A 5 8.90 3.62 -10.36
C SER A 5 10.10 4.23 -9.63
N HIS A 6 9.95 4.62 -8.37
CA HIS A 6 11.00 5.25 -7.58
C HIS A 6 11.82 4.27 -6.72
N THR A 7 11.41 3.00 -6.63
CA THR A 7 12.19 2.00 -5.84
C THR A 7 13.53 1.67 -6.49
N ASP A 8 13.64 1.81 -7.82
CA ASP A 8 14.90 1.68 -8.56
C ASP A 8 15.69 2.99 -8.65
N ASP A 9 15.14 4.11 -8.16
CA ASP A 9 15.82 5.40 -8.16
C ASP A 9 16.88 5.46 -7.04
N VAL A 10 18.14 5.57 -7.46
CA VAL A 10 19.30 5.68 -6.59
C VAL A 10 19.18 6.89 -5.65
N ALA A 11 18.60 8.00 -6.10
CA ALA A 11 18.40 9.19 -5.27
C ALA A 11 17.40 8.93 -4.14
N PHE A 12 16.31 8.22 -4.43
CA PHE A 12 15.30 7.83 -3.44
C PHE A 12 15.90 6.90 -2.37
N ARG A 13 16.70 5.91 -2.77
CA ARG A 13 17.40 5.01 -1.84
C ARG A 13 18.44 5.76 -0.99
N ASN A 14 19.19 6.69 -1.58
CA ASN A 14 20.17 7.51 -0.87
C ASN A 14 19.52 8.47 0.14
N ALA A 15 18.33 8.99 -0.16
CA ALA A 15 17.57 9.80 0.80
C ALA A 15 17.14 8.97 2.02
N LEU A 16 16.65 7.75 1.81
CA LEU A 16 16.29 6.82 2.90
C LEU A 16 17.51 6.45 3.76
N LEU A 17 18.66 6.19 3.13
CA LEU A 17 19.95 5.97 3.80
C LEU A 17 20.37 7.18 4.66
N SER A 18 20.22 8.39 4.12
CA SER A 18 20.59 9.63 4.81
C SER A 18 19.70 9.93 6.01
N MET A 19 18.43 9.50 5.98
CA MET A 19 17.51 9.61 7.11
C MET A 19 17.88 8.69 8.28
N ARG A 20 18.79 7.73 8.08
CA ARG A 20 19.14 6.74 9.09
C ARG A 20 20.65 6.41 9.03
N PRO A 21 21.52 7.31 9.52
CA PRO A 21 22.96 7.34 9.25
C PRO A 21 23.77 6.13 9.77
N HIS A 22 23.18 5.28 10.60
CA HIS A 22 23.80 4.04 11.10
C HIS A 22 23.27 2.78 10.43
N THR A 23 22.44 2.92 9.39
CA THR A 23 21.87 1.77 8.69
C THR A 23 22.92 1.15 7.80
N LEU A 24 23.25 -0.12 8.05
CA LEU A 24 24.11 -0.90 7.20
C LEU A 24 23.40 -1.20 5.88
N PRO A 25 24.12 -1.30 4.75
CA PRO A 25 23.50 -1.68 3.47
C PRO A 25 22.73 -3.01 3.53
N SER A 26 23.11 -3.92 4.43
CA SER A 26 22.44 -5.21 4.67
C SER A 26 21.10 -5.08 5.41
N GLU A 27 20.84 -3.94 6.06
CA GLU A 27 19.58 -3.65 6.75
C GLU A 27 18.59 -2.94 5.82
N LEU A 28 19.03 -2.55 4.62
CA LEU A 28 18.13 -1.97 3.62
C LEU A 28 17.37 -3.09 2.92
N PRO A 29 16.04 -2.96 2.79
CA PRO A 29 15.28 -3.85 1.95
C PRO A 29 15.75 -3.71 0.50
N SER A 30 15.83 -4.86 -0.19
CA SER A 30 16.07 -4.92 -1.62
C SER A 30 14.92 -4.25 -2.38
N ALA A 31 15.17 -3.88 -3.64
CA ALA A 31 14.14 -3.32 -4.52
C ALA A 31 12.95 -4.28 -4.68
N HIS A 32 13.21 -5.59 -4.68
CA HIS A 32 12.17 -6.62 -4.74
C HIS A 32 11.29 -6.61 -3.48
N GLU A 33 11.90 -6.56 -2.29
CA GLU A 33 11.16 -6.49 -1.03
C GLU A 33 10.32 -5.21 -0.93
N LEU A 34 10.87 -4.07 -1.36
CA LEU A 34 10.12 -2.81 -1.43
C LEU A 34 8.92 -2.90 -2.39
N SER A 35 9.11 -3.50 -3.56
CA SER A 35 8.03 -3.68 -4.55
C SER A 35 6.90 -4.56 -4.01
N ILE A 36 7.23 -5.69 -3.37
CA ILE A 36 6.24 -6.56 -2.71
C ILE A 36 5.49 -5.79 -1.62
N TYR A 37 6.21 -5.08 -0.75
CA TYR A 37 5.61 -4.30 0.32
C TYR A 37 4.60 -3.28 -0.22
N ILE A 38 5.00 -2.49 -1.21
CA ILE A 38 4.13 -1.47 -1.84
C ILE A 38 2.90 -2.13 -2.49
N HIS A 39 3.08 -3.26 -3.19
CA HIS A 39 1.98 -4.00 -3.81
C HIS A 39 0.96 -4.46 -2.77
N ASN A 40 1.42 -5.06 -1.67
CA ASN A 40 0.55 -5.55 -0.61
C ASN A 40 -0.20 -4.41 0.08
N GLN A 41 0.48 -3.30 0.40
CA GLN A 41 -0.16 -2.11 0.97
C GLN A 41 -1.26 -1.53 0.05
N PHE A 42 -1.03 -1.57 -1.26
CA PHE A 42 -2.04 -1.14 -2.23
C PHE A 42 -3.27 -2.08 -2.25
N LEU A 43 -3.06 -3.39 -2.18
CA LEU A 43 -4.15 -4.37 -2.09
C LEU A 43 -4.97 -4.19 -0.80
N ASP A 44 -4.30 -3.99 0.33
CA ASP A 44 -4.94 -3.74 1.62
C ASP A 44 -5.84 -2.50 1.56
N LEU A 45 -5.36 -1.43 0.92
CA LEU A 45 -6.14 -0.21 0.71
C LEU A 45 -7.38 -0.44 -0.19
N ILE A 46 -7.23 -1.21 -1.27
CA ILE A 46 -8.38 -1.56 -2.11
C ILE A 46 -9.39 -2.39 -1.32
N HIS A 47 -8.92 -3.33 -0.50
CA HIS A 47 -9.78 -4.14 0.34
C HIS A 47 -10.52 -3.31 1.38
N SER A 48 -9.86 -2.32 1.99
CA SER A 48 -10.53 -1.40 2.93
C SER A 48 -11.62 -0.59 2.25
N PHE A 49 -11.36 -0.06 1.04
CA PHE A 49 -12.39 0.63 0.26
C PHE A 49 -13.54 -0.28 -0.14
N LYS A 50 -13.25 -1.52 -0.55
CA LYS A 50 -14.32 -2.48 -0.86
C LYS A 50 -15.20 -2.74 0.36
N HIS A 51 -14.60 -2.87 1.55
CA HIS A 51 -15.34 -3.07 2.79
C HIS A 51 -16.16 -1.83 3.20
N GLU A 52 -15.60 -0.62 3.03
CA GLU A 52 -16.26 0.63 3.35
C GLU A 52 -17.43 0.93 2.40
N PHE A 53 -17.25 0.67 1.10
CA PHE A 53 -18.26 0.94 0.07
C PHE A 53 -19.21 -0.23 -0.19
N SER A 54 -18.97 -1.41 0.39
CA SER A 54 -19.98 -2.47 0.40
C SER A 54 -21.15 -2.01 1.25
N VAL A 55 -22.20 -1.49 0.60
CA VAL A 55 -23.52 -1.30 1.19
C VAL A 55 -23.89 -2.62 1.86
N SER A 56 -24.13 -2.60 3.17
CA SER A 56 -24.45 -3.84 3.86
C SER A 56 -25.68 -4.46 3.19
N GLU A 57 -25.65 -5.76 2.94
CA GLU A 57 -26.78 -6.49 2.37
C GLU A 57 -28.08 -6.24 3.18
N SER A 58 -27.90 -6.02 4.49
CA SER A 58 -28.94 -5.59 5.43
C SER A 58 -29.54 -4.22 5.11
N ALA A 59 -28.72 -3.23 4.70
CA ALA A 59 -29.21 -1.92 4.27
C ALA A 59 -29.96 -1.99 2.94
N ARG A 60 -29.55 -2.88 2.02
CA ARG A 60 -30.31 -3.16 0.79
C ARG A 60 -31.67 -3.79 1.06
N ARG A 61 -31.73 -4.80 1.91
CA ARG A 61 -32.99 -5.47 2.28
C ARG A 61 -33.99 -4.53 2.95
N LEU A 62 -33.52 -3.60 3.78
CA LEU A 62 -34.40 -2.60 4.41
C LEU A 62 -34.98 -1.59 3.41
N ILE A 63 -34.31 -1.35 2.27
CA ILE A 63 -34.84 -0.52 1.19
C ILE A 63 -35.86 -1.32 0.39
N ASP A 64 -35.57 -2.58 0.08
CA ASP A 64 -36.48 -3.46 -0.67
C ASP A 64 -37.75 -3.84 0.13
N ASP A 65 -37.67 -3.92 1.47
CA ASP A 65 -38.83 -4.15 2.35
C ASP A 65 -39.68 -2.89 2.59
N ALA A 66 -39.21 -1.71 2.16
CA ALA A 66 -39.90 -0.43 2.31
C ALA A 66 -40.68 0.02 1.06
N GLU A 67 -40.53 -0.68 -0.07
CA GLU A 67 -41.33 -0.54 -1.31
C GLU A 67 -42.49 -1.54 -1.37
#